data_AF-A0A6C0K0U2-F1
#
_entry.id   AF-A0A6C0K0U2-F1
#
_cell.length_a   1.000
_cell.length_b   1.000
_cell.length_c   1.000
_cell.angle_alpha   90.00
_cell.angle_beta   90.00
_cell.angle_gamma   90.00
#
_symmetry.space_group_name_H-M   'P 1'
#
loop_
_entity.id
_entity.type
_entity.pdbx_description
1 polymer ?
#
loop_
_entity_poly.entity_id
_entity_poly.type
_entity_poly.pdbx_seq_one_letter_code
_entity_poly.pdbx_strand_id
1 'polypeptide(L)'
;MSTNIIENTSNKITDAHRVIDELFTKYANNPYMLERTYNYICQQLPNQLEVLDRTHELRISRIEELTVEQHAFITEFIAKNQYFYVPATELFYHYDGKHYRLYNEDDILHQILTLITKDKQLMCWKQRTKVYIMKRIKENILLKSVPESYTIQNVLSVLHPTIFSTRTEAKYFLTIIGDNIFKKNSHLIHFLHANSKHFIRELNAMCQGFLGTNLFQTIKHKYHEHSYQHSRILKINDIIKNEAIWRPLLMTWSLDILCVACHYSMRFNCSDDFLLHTNDEPLCQSVFYLNRNDPSNIVDHFIADYLQKNQRQPTRATRSLQNEESSHNFSSNTDEIDSKNITGQITWKNMQYLWKYFLESKNLPAILFQQALKTIFTQKLSEYYKPEIDSFVGIFSKHLPAIQKFISFWEETITIQEDDIEHDFEIDELSILFKLWCENQGETVSSFNHSQLLNLIDYFYPNIEIDQDKYIYKIHCSLWDKQLDVQTVMESLLENGERLSLYDAYRFYCQNCPRAKQTLIVSKSYFEKCVYSRFSDYIS
;
A
#
# COMPACT_ATOMS: atom_id res chain seq x y z
N MET A 1 15.17 -14.72 -64.05
CA MET A 1 14.02 -13.79 -64.20
C MET A 1 14.08 -12.99 -65.49
N SER A 2 15.27 -12.62 -65.98
CA SER A 2 15.43 -11.83 -67.22
C SER A 2 15.05 -12.57 -68.51
N THR A 3 15.29 -13.88 -68.61
CA THR A 3 14.95 -14.69 -69.79
C THR A 3 13.44 -14.82 -70.04
N ASN A 4 12.65 -15.06 -68.98
CA ASN A 4 11.18 -15.15 -69.08
C ASN A 4 10.50 -13.83 -69.47
N ILE A 5 11.08 -12.67 -69.13
CA ILE A 5 10.52 -11.35 -69.50
C ILE A 5 10.76 -11.09 -71.00
N ILE A 6 11.92 -11.49 -71.51
CA ILE A 6 12.29 -11.31 -72.93
C ILE A 6 11.41 -12.20 -73.82
N GLU A 7 11.22 -13.48 -73.45
CA GLU A 7 10.34 -14.41 -74.19
C GLU A 7 8.89 -13.93 -74.24
N ASN A 8 8.37 -13.43 -73.12
CA ASN A 8 7.00 -12.93 -73.01
C ASN A 8 6.78 -11.61 -73.77
N THR A 9 7.84 -10.81 -73.92
CA THR A 9 7.81 -9.58 -74.73
C THR A 9 7.84 -9.90 -76.22
N SER A 10 8.67 -10.87 -76.63
CA SER A 10 8.73 -11.34 -78.02
C SER A 10 7.39 -11.88 -78.50
N ASN A 11 6.71 -12.68 -77.69
CA ASN A 11 5.39 -13.24 -78.05
C ASN A 11 4.33 -12.15 -78.23
N LYS A 12 4.30 -11.13 -77.37
CA LYS A 12 3.37 -10.00 -77.49
C LYS A 12 3.59 -9.16 -78.75
N ILE A 13 4.85 -9.02 -79.18
CA ILE A 13 5.20 -8.32 -80.42
C ILE A 13 4.67 -9.09 -81.62
N THR A 14 4.93 -10.40 -81.68
CA THR A 14 4.44 -11.27 -82.77
C THR A 14 2.92 -11.27 -82.86
N ASP A 15 2.22 -11.33 -81.72
CA ASP A 15 0.76 -11.24 -81.67
C ASP A 15 0.23 -9.88 -82.14
N ALA A 16 0.89 -8.78 -81.74
CA ALA A 16 0.50 -7.42 -82.16
C ALA A 16 0.64 -7.23 -83.67
N HIS A 17 1.74 -7.71 -84.28
CA HIS A 17 1.92 -7.68 -85.73
C HIS A 17 0.83 -8.47 -86.46
N ARG A 18 0.51 -9.68 -86.00
CA ARG A 18 -0.58 -10.48 -86.59
C ARG A 18 -1.91 -9.74 -86.57
N VAL A 19 -2.28 -9.11 -85.45
CA VAL A 19 -3.55 -8.37 -85.33
C VAL A 19 -3.57 -7.14 -86.24
N ILE A 20 -2.46 -6.43 -86.38
CA ILE A 20 -2.34 -5.30 -87.31
C ILE A 20 -2.53 -5.77 -88.76
N ASP A 21 -1.87 -6.86 -89.15
CA ASP A 21 -1.99 -7.44 -90.49
C ASP A 21 -3.42 -7.92 -90.80
N GLU A 22 -4.10 -8.53 -89.81
CA GLU A 22 -5.51 -8.90 -89.90
C GLU A 22 -6.43 -7.67 -90.09
N LEU A 23 -6.16 -6.55 -89.41
CA LEU A 23 -6.93 -5.31 -89.55
C LEU A 23 -6.77 -4.69 -90.94
N PHE A 24 -5.55 -4.67 -91.48
CA PHE A 24 -5.30 -4.19 -92.86
C PHE A 24 -5.94 -5.11 -93.91
N THR A 25 -5.92 -6.43 -93.68
CA THR A 25 -6.57 -7.41 -94.57
C THR A 25 -8.10 -7.27 -94.55
N LYS A 26 -8.69 -7.06 -93.37
CA LYS A 26 -10.15 -6.93 -93.18
C LYS A 26 -10.74 -5.70 -93.87
N TYR A 27 -10.00 -4.59 -93.94
CA TYR A 27 -10.46 -3.34 -94.55
C TYR A 27 -9.85 -3.05 -95.93
N ALA A 28 -9.17 -4.02 -96.56
CA ALA A 28 -8.43 -3.86 -97.82
C ALA A 28 -9.25 -3.23 -98.97
N ASN A 29 -10.56 -3.45 -99.03
CA ASN A 29 -11.44 -2.94 -100.08
C ASN A 29 -12.08 -1.57 -99.75
N ASN A 30 -11.77 -0.97 -98.60
CA ASN A 30 -12.34 0.31 -98.15
C ASN A 30 -11.20 1.35 -97.95
N PRO A 31 -10.95 2.23 -98.93
CA PRO A 31 -9.85 3.19 -98.89
C PRO A 31 -9.90 4.10 -97.66
N TYR A 32 -11.11 4.53 -97.28
CA TYR A 32 -11.34 5.39 -96.13
C TYR A 32 -10.94 4.71 -94.81
N MET A 33 -11.25 3.42 -94.65
CA MET A 33 -10.91 2.66 -93.44
C MET A 33 -9.44 2.29 -93.35
N LEU A 34 -8.78 2.04 -94.50
CA LEU A 34 -7.33 1.82 -94.55
C LEU A 34 -6.55 3.05 -94.08
N GLU A 35 -6.89 4.22 -94.61
CA GLU A 35 -6.24 5.48 -94.22
C GLU A 35 -6.50 5.82 -92.75
N ARG A 36 -7.71 5.59 -92.26
CA ARG A 36 -8.06 5.78 -90.84
C ARG A 36 -7.32 4.81 -89.91
N THR A 37 -7.16 3.55 -90.32
CA THR A 37 -6.42 2.53 -89.55
C THR A 37 -4.93 2.87 -89.49
N TYR A 38 -4.34 3.27 -90.62
CA TYR A 38 -2.97 3.76 -90.69
C TYR A 38 -2.76 5.00 -89.81
N ASN A 39 -3.63 6.02 -89.93
CA ASN A 39 -3.53 7.23 -89.12
C ASN A 39 -3.68 6.93 -87.61
N TYR A 40 -4.55 5.99 -87.23
CA TYR A 40 -4.69 5.58 -85.83
C TYR A 40 -3.43 4.88 -85.30
N ILE A 41 -2.92 3.87 -86.02
CA ILE A 41 -1.78 3.06 -85.57
C ILE A 41 -0.46 3.84 -85.61
N CYS A 42 -0.23 4.61 -86.68
CA CYS A 42 1.06 5.28 -86.91
C CYS A 42 1.12 6.70 -86.34
N GLN A 43 -0.02 7.42 -86.24
CA GLN A 43 -0.03 8.82 -85.80
C GLN A 43 -0.66 9.02 -84.42
N GLN A 44 -1.74 8.30 -84.07
CA GLN A 44 -2.46 8.51 -82.80
C GLN A 44 -1.96 7.60 -81.67
N LEU A 45 -1.72 6.33 -81.94
CA LEU A 45 -1.34 5.34 -80.94
C LEU A 45 0.00 5.65 -80.22
N PRO A 46 1.08 6.07 -80.91
CA PRO A 46 2.32 6.43 -80.23
C PRO A 46 2.13 7.60 -79.26
N ASN A 47 1.42 8.65 -79.70
CA ASN A 47 1.09 9.80 -78.86
C ASN A 47 0.21 9.42 -77.66
N GLN A 48 -0.75 8.50 -77.85
CA GLN A 48 -1.58 8.00 -76.76
C GLN A 48 -0.77 7.21 -75.73
N LEU A 49 0.16 6.35 -76.18
CA LEU A 49 1.03 5.58 -75.30
C LEU A 49 2.01 6.48 -74.54
N GLU A 50 2.57 7.50 -75.19
CA GLU A 50 3.43 8.49 -74.53
C GLU A 50 2.68 9.30 -73.46
N VAL A 51 1.44 9.72 -73.74
CA VAL A 51 0.59 10.38 -72.75
C VAL A 51 0.24 9.43 -71.60
N LEU A 52 -0.04 8.16 -71.88
CA LEU A 52 -0.32 7.15 -70.84
C LEU A 52 0.90 6.92 -69.95
N ASP A 53 2.09 6.80 -70.52
CA ASP A 53 3.33 6.61 -69.79
C ASP A 53 3.65 7.81 -68.91
N ARG A 54 3.60 9.03 -69.48
CA ARG A 54 3.78 10.27 -68.71
C ARG A 54 2.75 10.42 -67.59
N THR A 55 1.50 10.03 -67.82
CA THR A 55 0.45 10.06 -66.78
C THR A 55 0.72 9.02 -65.70
N HIS A 56 1.25 7.86 -66.06
CA HIS A 56 1.66 6.82 -65.12
C HIS A 56 2.82 7.28 -64.24
N GLU A 57 3.88 7.85 -64.83
CA GLU A 57 5.02 8.41 -64.11
C GLU A 57 4.60 9.52 -63.15
N LEU A 58 3.78 10.49 -63.62
CA LEU A 58 3.25 11.56 -62.78
C LEU A 58 2.41 11.02 -61.63
N ARG A 59 1.64 9.94 -61.86
CA ARG A 59 0.85 9.29 -60.80
C ARG A 59 1.75 8.60 -59.77
N ILE A 60 2.82 7.92 -60.20
CA ILE A 60 3.80 7.30 -59.29
C ILE A 60 4.47 8.38 -58.43
N SER A 61 5.02 9.43 -59.08
CA SER A 61 5.67 10.56 -58.39
C SER A 61 4.71 11.19 -57.37
N ARG A 62 3.45 11.40 -57.75
CA ARG A 62 2.45 11.97 -56.83
C ARG A 62 2.14 11.07 -55.64
N ILE A 63 2.12 9.76 -55.82
CA ILE A 63 1.92 8.79 -54.73
C ILE A 63 3.13 8.79 -53.78
N GLU A 64 4.34 8.90 -54.31
CA GLU A 64 5.56 8.99 -53.52
C GLU A 64 5.59 10.28 -52.68
N GLU A 65 5.32 11.44 -53.29
CA GLU A 65 5.18 12.73 -52.59
C GLU A 65 4.17 12.65 -51.45
N LEU A 66 2.95 12.17 -51.73
CA LEU A 66 1.88 12.04 -50.73
C LEU A 66 2.26 11.07 -49.60
N THR A 67 3.06 10.04 -49.88
CA THR A 67 3.55 9.11 -48.87
C THR A 67 4.55 9.79 -47.94
N VAL A 68 5.47 10.60 -48.48
CA VAL A 68 6.43 11.39 -47.70
C VAL A 68 5.71 12.42 -46.83
N GLU A 69 4.78 13.18 -47.40
CA GLU A 69 3.97 14.17 -46.68
C GLU A 69 3.14 13.49 -45.57
N GLN A 70 2.50 12.36 -45.87
CA GLN A 70 1.73 11.59 -44.88
C GLN A 70 2.63 11.15 -43.71
N HIS A 71 3.82 10.61 -44.00
CA HIS A 71 4.76 10.18 -42.97
C HIS A 71 5.27 11.33 -42.10
N ALA A 72 5.58 12.49 -42.72
CA ALA A 72 6.00 13.68 -42.01
C ALA A 72 4.89 14.17 -41.06
N PHE A 73 3.66 14.29 -41.56
CA PHE A 73 2.49 14.69 -40.79
C PHE A 73 2.23 13.75 -39.59
N ILE A 74 2.25 12.43 -39.81
CA ILE A 74 2.04 11.46 -38.73
C ILE A 74 3.11 11.59 -37.65
N THR A 75 4.37 11.75 -38.05
CA THR A 75 5.50 11.86 -37.12
C THR A 75 5.38 13.13 -36.28
N GLU A 76 5.05 14.26 -36.90
CA GLU A 76 4.81 15.52 -36.21
C GLU A 76 3.60 15.43 -35.26
N PHE A 77 2.50 14.80 -35.70
CA PHE A 77 1.30 14.63 -34.90
C PHE A 77 1.55 13.81 -33.63
N ILE A 78 2.25 12.67 -33.76
CA ILE A 78 2.59 11.79 -32.62
C ILE A 78 3.60 12.46 -31.69
N ALA A 79 4.56 13.22 -32.24
CA ALA A 79 5.54 13.94 -31.41
C ALA A 79 4.89 15.05 -30.57
N LYS A 80 3.86 15.74 -31.12
CA LYS A 80 3.14 16.81 -30.41
C LYS A 80 2.11 16.29 -29.42
N ASN A 81 1.49 15.14 -29.68
CA ASN A 81 0.42 14.61 -28.85
C ASN A 81 0.79 13.23 -28.30
N GLN A 82 0.98 13.15 -26.99
CA GLN A 82 1.36 11.91 -26.33
C GLN A 82 0.12 11.07 -25.98
N TYR A 83 -0.41 10.38 -26.99
CA TYR A 83 -1.49 9.41 -26.82
C TYR A 83 -0.96 8.01 -26.55
N PHE A 84 -1.65 7.30 -25.66
CA PHE A 84 -1.36 5.92 -25.30
C PHE A 84 -2.62 5.07 -25.33
N TYR A 85 -2.42 3.76 -25.44
CA TYR A 85 -3.51 2.78 -25.50
C TYR A 85 -3.24 1.61 -24.54
N VAL A 86 -4.32 1.06 -23.97
CA VAL A 86 -4.29 -0.17 -23.19
C VAL A 86 -5.18 -1.22 -23.87
N PRO A 87 -4.59 -2.28 -24.45
CA PRO A 87 -5.37 -3.31 -25.15
C PRO A 87 -6.36 -4.08 -24.28
N ALA A 88 -6.07 -4.25 -22.98
CA ALA A 88 -6.90 -5.05 -22.08
C ALA A 88 -8.24 -4.37 -21.73
N THR A 89 -8.27 -3.04 -21.71
CA THR A 89 -9.45 -2.24 -21.36
C THR A 89 -10.01 -1.47 -22.55
N GLU A 90 -9.31 -1.49 -23.68
CA GLU A 90 -9.62 -0.72 -24.90
C GLU A 90 -9.69 0.80 -24.67
N LEU A 91 -9.02 1.30 -23.63
CA LEU A 91 -9.02 2.71 -23.25
C LEU A 91 -7.84 3.46 -23.87
N PHE A 92 -8.09 4.73 -24.18
CA PHE A 92 -7.09 5.69 -24.63
C PHE A 92 -6.74 6.69 -23.53
N TYR A 93 -5.50 7.14 -23.57
CA TYR A 93 -4.94 8.04 -22.59
C TYR A 93 -4.16 9.15 -23.27
N HIS A 94 -4.15 10.33 -22.65
CA HIS A 94 -3.35 11.47 -23.06
C HIS A 94 -2.44 11.92 -21.92
N TYR A 95 -1.20 12.25 -22.24
CA TYR A 95 -0.25 12.82 -21.30
C TYR A 95 0.13 14.24 -21.71
N ASP A 96 -0.10 15.21 -20.82
CA ASP A 96 0.13 16.64 -21.08
C ASP A 96 1.54 17.12 -20.68
N GLY A 97 2.45 16.20 -20.37
CA GLY A 97 3.77 16.50 -19.80
C GLY A 97 3.78 16.50 -18.26
N LYS A 98 2.61 16.54 -17.62
CA LYS A 98 2.48 16.59 -16.14
C LYS A 98 1.59 15.50 -15.57
N HIS A 99 0.50 15.15 -16.25
CA HIS A 99 -0.54 14.24 -15.77
C HIS A 99 -1.05 13.36 -16.91
N TYR A 100 -1.26 12.09 -16.58
CA TYR A 100 -1.98 11.16 -17.44
C TYR A 100 -3.49 11.32 -17.21
N ARG A 101 -4.26 11.30 -18.29
CA ARG A 101 -5.72 11.38 -18.23
C ARG A 101 -6.35 10.40 -19.19
N LEU A 102 -7.53 9.89 -18.83
CA LEU A 102 -8.40 9.18 -19.76
C LEU A 102 -8.81 10.12 -20.90
N TYR A 103 -8.84 9.62 -22.11
CA TYR A 103 -9.17 10.41 -23.29
C TYR A 103 -10.07 9.60 -24.23
N ASN A 104 -11.08 10.23 -24.83
CA ASN A 104 -12.03 9.51 -25.69
C ASN A 104 -11.49 9.29 -27.09
N GLU A 105 -11.80 8.14 -27.70
CA GLU A 105 -11.41 7.84 -29.08
C GLU A 105 -11.99 8.86 -30.07
N ASP A 106 -13.26 9.26 -29.89
CA ASP A 106 -13.94 10.22 -30.77
C ASP A 106 -13.25 11.59 -30.79
N ASP A 107 -12.74 12.04 -29.64
CA ASP A 107 -12.01 13.31 -29.53
C ASP A 107 -10.67 13.25 -30.28
N ILE A 108 -9.95 12.12 -30.17
CA ILE A 108 -8.72 11.85 -30.94
C ILE A 108 -9.02 11.89 -32.43
N LEU A 109 -10.09 11.19 -32.84
CA LEU A 109 -10.51 11.13 -34.25
C LEU A 109 -10.89 12.52 -34.78
N HIS A 110 -11.64 13.31 -34.00
CA HIS A 110 -12.02 14.66 -34.37
C HIS A 110 -10.78 15.56 -34.54
N GLN A 111 -9.81 15.48 -33.62
CA GLN A 111 -8.57 16.23 -33.71
C GLN A 111 -7.75 15.85 -34.95
N ILE A 112 -7.58 14.56 -35.22
CA ILE A 112 -6.89 14.06 -36.42
C ILE A 112 -7.56 14.59 -37.69
N LEU A 113 -8.88 14.44 -37.82
CA LEU A 113 -9.62 14.83 -39.01
C LEU A 113 -9.62 16.35 -39.22
N THR A 114 -9.67 17.13 -38.15
CA THR A 114 -9.59 18.59 -38.20
C THR A 114 -8.22 19.05 -38.69
N LEU A 115 -7.14 18.44 -38.20
CA LEU A 115 -5.77 18.78 -38.64
C LEU A 115 -5.52 18.36 -40.09
N ILE A 116 -5.97 17.17 -40.51
CA ILE A 116 -5.89 16.76 -41.92
C ILE A 116 -6.68 17.71 -42.81
N THR A 117 -7.82 18.22 -42.37
CA THR A 117 -8.64 19.14 -43.19
C THR A 117 -7.97 20.51 -43.38
N LYS A 118 -7.08 20.92 -42.47
CA LYS A 118 -6.25 22.12 -42.63
C LYS A 118 -5.14 21.91 -43.67
N ASP A 119 -4.68 20.67 -43.84
CA ASP A 119 -3.69 20.28 -44.83
C ASP A 119 -4.36 19.82 -46.15
N LYS A 120 -4.45 20.74 -47.11
CA LYS A 120 -5.14 20.50 -48.38
C LYS A 120 -4.52 19.34 -49.19
N GLN A 121 -3.24 19.02 -48.99
CA GLN A 121 -2.55 18.00 -49.78
C GLN A 121 -2.97 16.58 -49.38
N LEU A 122 -3.10 16.32 -48.08
CA LEU A 122 -3.46 15.01 -47.52
C LEU A 122 -4.96 14.71 -47.50
N MET A 123 -5.81 15.65 -47.92
CA MET A 123 -7.27 15.47 -47.96
C MET A 123 -7.71 14.28 -48.80
N CYS A 124 -7.05 14.02 -49.94
CA CYS A 124 -7.33 12.87 -50.78
C CYS A 124 -7.06 11.53 -50.07
N TRP A 125 -6.19 11.51 -49.06
CA TRP A 125 -5.82 10.34 -48.28
C TRP A 125 -6.37 10.38 -46.84
N LYS A 126 -7.34 11.25 -46.56
CA LYS A 126 -7.89 11.50 -45.21
C LYS A 126 -8.22 10.23 -44.42
N GLN A 127 -8.98 9.30 -45.03
CA GLN A 127 -9.36 8.06 -44.36
C GLN A 127 -8.16 7.14 -44.11
N ARG A 128 -7.24 7.04 -45.08
CA ARG A 128 -6.02 6.23 -44.97
C ARG A 128 -5.09 6.77 -43.87
N THR A 129 -4.88 8.08 -43.83
CA THR A 129 -4.07 8.76 -42.80
C THR A 129 -4.69 8.57 -41.42
N LYS A 130 -6.02 8.75 -41.27
CA LYS A 130 -6.74 8.48 -40.01
C LYS A 130 -6.47 7.07 -39.49
N VAL A 131 -6.66 6.04 -40.32
CA VAL A 131 -6.49 4.64 -39.92
C VAL A 131 -5.05 4.37 -39.49
N TYR A 132 -4.08 4.93 -40.22
CA TYR A 132 -2.67 4.73 -39.90
C TYR A 132 -2.24 5.41 -38.59
N ILE A 133 -2.71 6.64 -38.33
CA ILE A 133 -2.45 7.32 -37.05
C ILE A 133 -3.05 6.52 -35.90
N MET A 134 -4.30 6.06 -36.03
CA MET A 134 -4.92 5.25 -34.98
C MET A 134 -4.20 3.94 -34.74
N LYS A 135 -3.70 3.29 -35.79
CA LYS A 135 -2.87 2.10 -35.64
C LYS A 135 -1.60 2.40 -34.82
N ARG A 136 -0.90 3.50 -35.12
CA ARG A 136 0.30 3.90 -34.36
C ARG A 136 0.01 4.28 -32.91
N ILE A 137 -1.11 4.94 -32.63
CA ILE A 137 -1.53 5.22 -31.25
C ILE A 137 -1.79 3.91 -30.49
N LYS A 138 -2.49 2.95 -31.12
CA LYS A 138 -2.76 1.63 -30.52
C LYS A 138 -1.49 0.79 -30.29
N GLU A 139 -0.43 1.03 -31.07
CA GLU A 139 0.89 0.43 -30.85
C GLU A 139 1.66 1.06 -29.67
N ASN A 140 1.31 2.29 -29.26
CA ASN A 140 1.93 2.99 -28.14
C ASN A 140 1.29 2.61 -26.79
N ILE A 141 1.86 1.61 -26.13
CA ILE A 141 1.31 1.04 -24.90
C ILE A 141 1.61 1.94 -23.69
N LEU A 142 0.57 2.28 -22.91
CA LEU A 142 0.69 3.14 -21.72
C LEU A 142 1.73 2.64 -20.70
N LEU A 143 1.77 1.34 -20.47
CA LEU A 143 2.69 0.69 -19.51
C LEU A 143 4.18 0.95 -19.80
N LYS A 144 4.53 1.26 -21.06
CA LYS A 144 5.90 1.56 -21.48
C LYS A 144 6.19 3.06 -21.54
N SER A 145 5.26 3.90 -21.09
CA SER A 145 5.45 5.35 -21.08
C SER A 145 6.54 5.76 -20.08
N VAL A 146 7.22 6.86 -20.42
CA VAL A 146 8.26 7.45 -19.57
C VAL A 146 7.70 8.77 -19.03
N PRO A 147 7.26 8.81 -17.76
CA PRO A 147 6.76 10.04 -17.15
C PRO A 147 7.89 11.06 -16.99
N GLU A 148 7.54 12.35 -17.11
CA GLU A 148 8.48 13.43 -16.85
C GLU A 148 8.83 13.55 -15.37
N SER A 149 9.95 14.22 -15.08
CA SER A 149 10.42 14.48 -13.72
C SER A 149 9.35 15.15 -12.85
N TYR A 150 8.55 16.05 -13.40
CA TYR A 150 7.45 16.70 -12.67
C TYR A 150 6.46 15.67 -12.10
N THR A 151 5.97 14.78 -12.95
CA THR A 151 5.01 13.73 -12.62
C THR A 151 5.56 12.79 -11.56
N ILE A 152 6.81 12.37 -11.71
CA ILE A 152 7.51 11.51 -10.73
C ILE A 152 7.59 12.22 -9.37
N GLN A 153 8.02 13.48 -9.34
CA GLN A 153 8.13 14.23 -8.08
C GLN A 153 6.76 14.51 -7.44
N ASN A 154 5.73 14.78 -8.25
CA ASN A 154 4.37 14.97 -7.77
C ASN A 154 3.87 13.69 -7.07
N VAL A 155 3.95 12.54 -7.74
CA VAL A 155 3.59 11.23 -7.15
C VAL A 155 4.35 10.97 -5.85
N LEU A 156 5.66 11.26 -5.81
CA LEU A 156 6.46 11.07 -4.60
C LEU A 156 6.04 12.03 -3.46
N SER A 157 5.70 13.28 -3.77
CA SER A 157 5.22 14.25 -2.77
C SER A 157 3.84 13.91 -2.21
N VAL A 158 3.07 13.17 -2.99
CA VAL A 158 1.74 12.70 -2.62
C VAL A 158 1.83 11.48 -1.69
N LEU A 159 2.75 10.55 -1.98
CA LEU A 159 2.96 9.34 -1.17
C LEU A 159 3.78 9.59 0.09
N HIS A 160 4.76 10.51 0.04
CA HIS A 160 5.62 10.88 1.16
C HIS A 160 5.44 12.36 1.51
N PRO A 161 5.22 12.72 2.80
CA PRO A 161 5.40 11.89 4.00
C PRO A 161 4.14 11.16 4.50
N THR A 162 3.02 11.28 3.80
CA THR A 162 1.72 10.82 4.30
C THR A 162 1.65 9.30 4.48
N ILE A 163 1.92 8.54 3.42
CA ILE A 163 1.82 7.07 3.41
C ILE A 163 3.15 6.42 3.81
N PHE A 164 4.28 7.00 3.37
CA PHE A 164 5.61 6.49 3.64
C PHE A 164 6.50 7.51 4.35
N SER A 165 7.31 7.03 5.28
CA SER A 165 8.20 7.87 6.08
C SER A 165 9.36 8.46 5.25
N THR A 166 9.81 7.76 4.20
CA THR A 166 10.87 8.27 3.31
C THR A 166 10.47 8.24 1.83
N ARG A 167 11.14 9.07 1.02
CA ARG A 167 11.03 9.00 -0.45
C ARG A 167 11.55 7.67 -1.01
N THR A 168 12.54 7.05 -0.36
CA THR A 168 13.10 5.77 -0.80
C THR A 168 12.10 4.63 -0.61
N GLU A 169 11.40 4.60 0.53
CA GLU A 169 10.30 3.66 0.79
C GLU A 169 9.18 3.80 -0.25
N ALA A 170 8.77 5.04 -0.56
CA ALA A 170 7.76 5.30 -1.58
C ALA A 170 8.20 4.79 -2.97
N LYS A 171 9.45 5.01 -3.36
CA LYS A 171 10.01 4.48 -4.61
C LYS A 171 10.04 2.95 -4.61
N TYR A 172 10.47 2.33 -3.52
CA TYR A 172 10.48 0.88 -3.39
C TYR A 172 9.08 0.29 -3.55
N PHE A 173 8.08 0.88 -2.87
CA PHE A 173 6.69 0.49 -3.03
C PHE A 173 6.21 0.62 -4.49
N LEU A 174 6.50 1.75 -5.15
CA LEU A 174 6.16 1.95 -6.56
C LEU A 174 6.81 0.89 -7.47
N THR A 175 8.07 0.52 -7.22
CA THR A 175 8.74 -0.56 -7.97
C THR A 175 8.03 -1.90 -7.78
N ILE A 176 7.58 -2.24 -6.57
CA ILE A 176 6.82 -3.47 -6.30
C ILE A 176 5.47 -3.47 -7.03
N ILE A 177 4.75 -2.34 -7.01
CA ILE A 177 3.50 -2.21 -7.75
C ILE A 177 3.74 -2.42 -9.25
N GLY A 178 4.79 -1.83 -9.81
CA GLY A 178 5.19 -2.04 -11.20
C GLY A 178 5.53 -3.50 -11.51
N ASP A 179 6.29 -4.16 -10.63
CA ASP A 179 6.62 -5.59 -10.77
C ASP A 179 5.36 -6.46 -10.79
N ASN A 180 4.38 -6.16 -9.92
CA ASN A 180 3.10 -6.88 -9.89
C ASN A 180 2.27 -6.65 -11.16
N ILE A 181 2.23 -5.42 -11.70
CA ILE A 181 1.56 -5.11 -12.97
C ILE A 181 2.20 -5.88 -14.13
N PHE A 182 3.53 -5.96 -14.17
CA PHE A 182 4.27 -6.74 -15.16
C PHE A 182 4.37 -8.24 -14.84
N LYS A 183 3.80 -8.70 -13.72
CA LYS A 183 3.85 -10.08 -13.22
C LYS A 183 5.28 -10.62 -13.09
N LYS A 184 6.22 -9.77 -12.70
CA LYS A 184 7.61 -10.15 -12.40
C LYS A 184 7.70 -10.79 -11.02
N ASN A 185 8.70 -11.64 -10.83
CA ASN A 185 9.10 -12.20 -9.52
C ASN A 185 7.95 -12.71 -8.65
N SER A 186 7.01 -13.47 -9.24
CA SER A 186 5.82 -13.96 -8.54
C SER A 186 6.10 -14.91 -7.36
N HIS A 187 7.35 -15.34 -7.18
CA HIS A 187 7.79 -16.15 -6.04
C HIS A 187 8.07 -15.29 -4.78
N LEU A 188 8.27 -13.98 -4.93
CA LEU A 188 8.51 -13.07 -3.82
C LEU A 188 7.23 -12.75 -3.06
N ILE A 189 7.39 -12.46 -1.77
CA ILE A 189 6.30 -12.16 -0.86
C ILE A 189 6.64 -10.90 -0.08
N HIS A 190 5.83 -9.87 -0.27
CA HIS A 190 5.95 -8.57 0.37
C HIS A 190 4.93 -8.48 1.50
N PHE A 191 5.39 -8.56 2.75
CA PHE A 191 4.56 -8.40 3.92
C PHE A 191 4.30 -6.93 4.20
N LEU A 192 3.02 -6.57 4.27
CA LEU A 192 2.55 -5.22 4.58
C LEU A 192 1.56 -5.29 5.74
N HIS A 193 1.61 -4.32 6.65
CA HIS A 193 0.76 -4.31 7.84
C HIS A 193 -0.74 -4.44 7.48
N ALA A 194 -1.53 -5.13 8.32
CA ALA A 194 -2.94 -5.44 8.02
C ALA A 194 -3.80 -4.19 7.77
N ASN A 195 -3.48 -3.06 8.40
CA ASN A 195 -4.16 -1.77 8.22
C ASN A 195 -4.16 -1.30 6.75
N SER A 196 -3.17 -1.69 5.96
CA SER A 196 -3.04 -1.29 4.55
C SER A 196 -3.97 -2.04 3.60
N LYS A 197 -4.69 -3.08 4.06
CA LYS A 197 -5.50 -3.97 3.22
C LYS A 197 -6.56 -3.20 2.42
N HIS A 198 -7.20 -2.21 3.02
CA HIS A 198 -8.23 -1.40 2.33
C HIS A 198 -7.59 -0.54 1.22
N PHE A 199 -6.51 0.15 1.54
CA PHE A 199 -5.74 0.96 0.59
C PHE A 199 -5.27 0.15 -0.63
N ILE A 200 -4.69 -1.04 -0.42
CA ILE A 200 -4.22 -1.89 -1.53
C ILE A 200 -5.38 -2.41 -2.38
N ARG A 201 -6.54 -2.71 -1.78
CA ARG A 201 -7.74 -3.13 -2.53
C ARG A 201 -8.26 -2.02 -3.44
N GLU A 202 -8.37 -0.80 -2.93
CA GLU A 202 -8.82 0.35 -3.73
C GLU A 202 -7.82 0.66 -4.85
N LEU A 203 -6.52 0.69 -4.55
CA LEU A 203 -5.49 0.86 -5.58
C LEU A 203 -5.60 -0.23 -6.66
N ASN A 204 -5.86 -1.47 -6.27
CA ASN A 204 -6.07 -2.58 -7.21
C ASN A 204 -7.34 -2.42 -8.05
N ALA A 205 -8.44 -1.91 -7.48
CA ALA A 205 -9.65 -1.63 -8.24
C ALA A 205 -9.38 -0.58 -9.33
N MET A 206 -8.64 0.48 -9.01
CA MET A 206 -8.22 1.49 -10.00
C MET A 206 -7.31 0.89 -11.08
N CYS A 207 -6.36 0.04 -10.67
CA CYS A 207 -5.48 -0.66 -11.62
C CYS A 207 -6.24 -1.60 -12.56
N GLN A 208 -7.23 -2.36 -12.06
CA GLN A 208 -8.09 -3.18 -12.90
C GLN A 208 -8.91 -2.31 -13.86
N GLY A 209 -9.47 -1.20 -13.39
CA GLY A 209 -10.25 -0.27 -14.21
C GLY A 209 -9.45 0.35 -15.35
N PHE A 210 -8.22 0.81 -15.09
CA PHE A 210 -7.39 1.46 -16.11
C PHE A 210 -6.61 0.46 -16.98
N LEU A 211 -5.96 -0.52 -16.36
CA LEU A 211 -4.95 -1.38 -16.99
C LEU A 211 -5.46 -2.79 -17.29
N GLY A 212 -6.57 -3.22 -16.66
CA GLY A 212 -7.07 -4.59 -16.79
C GLY A 212 -6.21 -5.63 -16.05
N THR A 213 -5.36 -5.20 -15.13
CA THR A 213 -4.41 -6.07 -14.41
C THR A 213 -4.56 -5.95 -12.89
N ASN A 214 -4.22 -7.03 -12.19
CA ASN A 214 -4.09 -7.04 -10.72
C ASN A 214 -2.70 -6.53 -10.28
N LEU A 215 -2.60 -5.97 -9.07
CA LEU A 215 -1.35 -5.41 -8.52
C LEU A 215 -0.94 -5.89 -7.13
N PHE A 216 -1.65 -6.84 -6.50
CA PHE A 216 -1.35 -7.29 -5.13
C PHE A 216 -0.85 -8.74 -5.03
N GLN A 217 -0.49 -9.39 -6.14
CA GLN A 217 -0.19 -10.82 -6.19
C GLN A 217 0.87 -11.24 -5.15
N THR A 218 1.94 -10.44 -5.02
CA THR A 218 3.04 -10.67 -4.07
C THR A 218 2.79 -10.04 -2.69
N ILE A 219 1.78 -9.18 -2.53
CA ILE A 219 1.50 -8.48 -1.27
C ILE A 219 0.65 -9.38 -0.35
N LYS A 220 1.12 -9.58 0.88
CA LYS A 220 0.43 -10.37 1.91
C LYS A 220 0.35 -9.59 3.22
N HIS A 221 -0.72 -9.80 3.98
CA HIS A 221 -0.95 -9.13 5.26
C HIS A 221 -0.77 -10.05 6.48
N LYS A 222 -0.67 -11.36 6.25
CA LYS A 222 -0.48 -12.39 7.28
C LYS A 222 0.50 -13.43 6.77
N TYR A 223 1.23 -14.02 7.70
CA TYR A 223 2.16 -15.10 7.41
C TYR A 223 1.41 -16.43 7.26
N HIS A 224 1.79 -17.22 6.25
CA HIS A 224 1.22 -18.54 5.93
C HIS A 224 2.32 -19.53 5.50
N GLU A 225 3.28 -19.82 6.37
CA GLU A 225 4.38 -20.80 6.13
C GLU A 225 5.26 -20.49 4.92
N HIS A 226 5.33 -19.22 4.54
CA HIS A 226 6.15 -18.78 3.43
C HIS A 226 7.64 -18.91 3.75
N SER A 227 8.44 -19.25 2.74
CA SER A 227 9.90 -19.26 2.87
C SER A 227 10.39 -17.86 3.19
N TYR A 228 11.18 -17.76 4.27
CA TYR A 228 11.77 -16.50 4.71
C TYR A 228 12.72 -15.91 3.67
N GLN A 229 13.39 -16.76 2.88
CA GLN A 229 14.28 -16.32 1.80
C GLN A 229 13.56 -15.45 0.76
N HIS A 230 12.30 -15.74 0.45
CA HIS A 230 11.49 -14.98 -0.50
C HIS A 230 10.65 -13.88 0.14
N SER A 231 10.75 -13.73 1.46
CA SER A 231 9.94 -12.79 2.24
C SER A 231 10.64 -11.45 2.37
N ARG A 232 9.89 -10.37 2.16
CA ARG A 232 10.30 -8.97 2.28
C ARG A 232 9.33 -8.25 3.21
N ILE A 233 9.80 -7.29 3.98
CA ILE A 233 8.96 -6.48 4.87
C ILE A 233 8.85 -5.07 4.31
N LEU A 234 7.62 -4.57 4.21
CA LEU A 234 7.36 -3.18 3.86
C LEU A 234 6.78 -2.45 5.06
N LYS A 235 7.34 -1.26 5.32
CA LYS A 235 6.82 -0.33 6.30
C LYS A 235 5.84 0.63 5.63
N ILE A 236 4.79 0.97 6.36
CA ILE A 236 3.77 1.94 5.98
C ILE A 236 3.32 2.68 7.22
N ASN A 237 3.02 3.96 7.10
CA ASN A 237 2.59 4.77 8.23
C ASN A 237 1.18 4.35 8.69
N ASP A 238 0.92 4.43 9.99
CA ASP A 238 -0.38 4.06 10.58
C ASP A 238 -1.55 4.94 10.12
N ILE A 239 -1.25 6.12 9.56
CA ILE A 239 -2.22 7.03 8.93
C ILE A 239 -3.07 6.30 7.88
N ILE A 240 -2.57 5.20 7.31
CA ILE A 240 -3.30 4.37 6.35
C ILE A 240 -4.63 3.81 6.88
N LYS A 241 -4.82 3.74 8.21
CA LYS A 241 -6.09 3.36 8.83
C LYS A 241 -7.22 4.33 8.45
N ASN A 242 -6.92 5.61 8.22
CA ASN A 242 -7.91 6.63 7.95
C ASN A 242 -8.14 6.81 6.45
N GLU A 243 -9.26 6.26 5.96
CA GLU A 243 -9.66 6.32 4.55
C GLU A 243 -9.83 7.74 4.02
N ALA A 244 -10.28 8.69 4.84
CA ALA A 244 -10.52 10.06 4.41
C ALA A 244 -9.24 10.77 3.91
N ILE A 245 -8.06 10.29 4.34
CA ILE A 245 -6.77 10.89 4.00
C ILE A 245 -6.27 10.38 2.64
N TRP A 246 -6.25 9.06 2.42
CA TRP A 246 -5.63 8.48 1.23
C TRP A 246 -6.63 8.27 0.07
N ARG A 247 -7.94 8.24 0.32
CA ARG A 247 -8.93 8.02 -0.75
C ARG A 247 -8.99 9.16 -1.78
N PRO A 248 -9.05 10.45 -1.38
CA PRO A 248 -9.04 11.56 -2.35
C PRO A 248 -7.76 11.58 -3.20
N LEU A 249 -6.64 11.19 -2.57
CA LEU A 249 -5.35 11.04 -3.20
C LEU A 249 -5.39 10.01 -4.33
N LEU A 250 -5.91 8.80 -4.06
CA LEU A 250 -6.02 7.76 -5.09
C LEU A 250 -6.98 8.16 -6.21
N MET A 251 -8.11 8.79 -5.87
CA MET A 251 -9.08 9.23 -6.88
C MET A 251 -8.50 10.27 -7.84
N THR A 252 -7.58 11.11 -7.35
CA THR A 252 -6.95 12.17 -8.16
C THR A 252 -5.72 11.68 -8.92
N TRP A 253 -4.88 10.89 -8.28
CA TRP A 253 -3.50 10.61 -8.76
C TRP A 253 -3.24 9.15 -9.13
N SER A 254 -4.24 8.26 -9.07
CA SER A 254 -4.07 6.82 -9.32
C SER A 254 -3.38 6.51 -10.66
N LEU A 255 -3.78 7.17 -11.75
CA LEU A 255 -3.20 6.90 -13.06
C LEU A 255 -1.71 7.31 -13.12
N ASP A 256 -1.36 8.48 -12.58
CA ASP A 256 0.03 8.93 -12.46
C ASP A 256 0.84 7.96 -11.58
N ILE A 257 0.29 7.51 -10.45
CA ILE A 257 0.91 6.52 -9.56
C ILE A 257 1.23 5.23 -10.31
N LEU A 258 0.27 4.70 -11.09
CA LEU A 258 0.44 3.45 -11.84
C LEU A 258 1.48 3.57 -12.96
N CYS A 259 1.49 4.69 -13.71
CA CYS A 259 2.48 4.94 -14.75
C CYS A 259 3.89 5.10 -14.16
N VAL A 260 4.02 5.83 -13.05
CA VAL A 260 5.31 5.97 -12.34
C VAL A 260 5.78 4.64 -11.76
N ALA A 261 4.88 3.81 -11.23
CA ALA A 261 5.19 2.46 -10.77
C ALA A 261 5.74 1.57 -11.91
N CYS A 262 5.08 1.57 -13.07
CA CYS A 262 5.55 0.85 -14.25
C CYS A 262 6.93 1.34 -14.70
N HIS A 263 7.14 2.67 -14.73
CA HIS A 263 8.42 3.27 -15.06
C HIS A 263 9.53 2.79 -14.11
N TYR A 264 9.29 2.77 -12.79
CA TYR A 264 10.28 2.33 -11.82
C TYR A 264 10.64 0.85 -11.97
N SER A 265 9.66 -0.03 -12.16
CA SER A 265 9.91 -1.46 -12.42
C SER A 265 10.70 -1.68 -13.72
N MET A 266 10.43 -0.92 -14.78
CA MET A 266 11.21 -1.02 -16.02
C MET A 266 12.63 -0.48 -15.85
N ARG A 267 12.79 0.65 -15.17
CA ARG A 267 14.08 1.31 -14.95
C ARG A 267 15.04 0.46 -14.14
N PHE A 268 14.55 -0.17 -13.08
CA PHE A 268 15.37 -0.94 -12.13
C PHE A 268 15.30 -2.45 -12.35
N ASN A 269 14.57 -2.91 -13.38
CA ASN A 269 14.28 -4.31 -13.66
C ASN A 269 13.37 -5.01 -12.62
N CYS A 270 13.68 -4.92 -11.32
CA CYS A 270 12.80 -5.39 -10.24
C CYS A 270 12.99 -4.64 -8.90
N SER A 271 12.14 -4.96 -7.92
CA SER A 271 12.14 -4.38 -6.58
C SER A 271 13.41 -4.67 -5.77
N ASP A 272 13.95 -5.88 -5.82
CA ASP A 272 15.21 -6.23 -5.15
C ASP A 272 16.40 -5.51 -5.80
N ASP A 273 16.44 -5.43 -7.14
CA ASP A 273 17.48 -4.69 -7.88
C ASP A 273 17.45 -3.19 -7.51
N PHE A 274 16.26 -2.60 -7.32
CA PHE A 274 16.14 -1.23 -6.81
C PHE A 274 16.84 -1.03 -5.46
N LEU A 275 16.70 -1.99 -4.54
CA LEU A 275 17.33 -1.91 -3.21
C LEU A 275 18.85 -1.99 -3.31
N LEU A 276 19.39 -2.80 -4.22
CA LEU A 276 20.83 -2.88 -4.47
C LEU A 276 21.43 -1.57 -4.99
N HIS A 277 20.63 -0.77 -5.70
CA HIS A 277 21.02 0.55 -6.20
C HIS A 277 20.78 1.70 -5.22
N THR A 278 20.16 1.42 -4.07
CA THR A 278 19.79 2.43 -3.08
C THR A 278 20.87 2.54 -2.01
N ASN A 279 21.23 3.75 -1.62
CA ASN A 279 22.20 4.01 -0.55
C ASN A 279 21.57 4.00 0.86
N ASP A 280 20.35 3.48 0.99
CA ASP A 280 19.54 3.47 2.22
C ASP A 280 19.69 2.12 2.93
N GLU A 281 20.83 1.97 3.61
CA GLU A 281 21.16 0.75 4.36
C GLU A 281 20.10 0.39 5.43
N PRO A 282 19.53 1.35 6.20
CA PRO A 282 18.44 1.07 7.14
C PRO A 282 17.20 0.44 6.47
N LEU A 283 16.82 0.96 5.30
CA LEU A 283 15.72 0.37 4.52
C LEU A 283 16.06 -1.06 4.12
N CYS A 284 17.22 -1.29 3.51
CA CYS A 284 17.67 -2.62 3.08
C CYS A 284 17.68 -3.63 4.23
N GLN A 285 18.21 -3.26 5.40
CA GLN A 285 18.22 -4.11 6.58
C GLN A 285 16.82 -4.48 7.04
N SER A 286 15.89 -3.52 7.03
CA SER A 286 14.51 -3.78 7.45
C SER A 286 13.74 -4.64 6.45
N VAL A 287 13.93 -4.42 5.15
CA VAL A 287 13.24 -5.15 4.08
C VAL A 287 13.72 -6.60 4.01
N PHE A 288 15.04 -6.83 4.08
CA PHE A 288 15.65 -8.16 4.02
C PHE A 288 15.73 -8.86 5.38
N TYR A 289 15.07 -8.34 6.43
CA TYR A 289 15.22 -8.89 7.78
C TYR A 289 14.86 -10.38 7.86
N LEU A 290 13.73 -10.82 7.26
CA LEU A 290 13.38 -12.24 7.22
C LEU A 290 14.30 -13.05 6.30
N ASN A 291 14.68 -12.49 5.15
CA ASN A 291 15.59 -13.16 4.22
C ASN A 291 16.97 -13.47 4.85
N ARG A 292 17.44 -12.63 5.78
CA ARG A 292 18.75 -12.75 6.42
C ARG A 292 18.73 -13.48 7.77
N ASN A 293 17.56 -13.82 8.31
CA ASN A 293 17.44 -14.44 9.62
C ASN A 293 16.53 -15.65 9.58
N ASP A 294 16.98 -16.78 10.13
CA ASP A 294 16.11 -17.93 10.33
C ASP A 294 15.20 -17.76 11.56
N PRO A 295 14.06 -18.48 11.63
CA PRO A 295 13.17 -18.48 12.79
C PRO A 295 13.90 -18.61 14.14
N SER A 296 14.87 -19.53 14.21
CA SER A 296 15.67 -19.77 15.40
C SER A 296 16.46 -18.53 15.83
N ASN A 297 17.12 -17.86 14.88
CA ASN A 297 17.93 -16.67 15.15
C ASN A 297 17.07 -15.48 15.60
N ILE A 298 15.87 -15.33 15.04
CA ILE A 298 14.94 -14.28 15.48
C ILE A 298 14.50 -14.53 16.94
N VAL A 299 14.26 -15.79 17.30
CA VAL A 299 13.99 -16.16 18.70
C VAL A 299 15.21 -15.89 19.60
N ASP A 300 16.45 -16.11 19.13
CA ASP A 300 17.64 -15.76 19.90
C ASP A 300 17.76 -14.25 20.15
N HIS A 301 17.50 -13.44 19.13
CA HIS A 301 17.47 -11.98 19.27
C HIS A 301 16.42 -11.55 20.30
N PHE A 302 15.22 -12.14 20.26
CA PHE A 302 14.20 -11.89 21.27
C PHE A 302 14.68 -12.28 22.68
N ILE A 303 15.23 -13.49 22.86
CA ILE A 303 15.72 -13.95 24.17
C ILE A 303 16.78 -12.99 24.71
N ALA A 304 17.71 -12.53 23.87
CA ALA A 304 18.76 -11.60 24.28
C ALA A 304 18.22 -10.20 24.66
N ASP A 305 17.27 -9.67 23.88
CA ASP A 305 16.76 -8.30 24.05
C ASP A 305 15.71 -8.18 25.17
N TYR A 306 14.87 -9.21 25.34
CA TYR A 306 13.67 -9.18 26.18
C TYR A 306 13.76 -10.03 27.44
N LEU A 307 14.67 -11.01 27.52
CA LEU A 307 14.75 -11.94 28.65
C LEU A 307 16.09 -11.85 29.37
N GLN A 308 16.06 -11.98 30.69
CA GLN A 308 17.21 -12.06 31.58
C GLN A 308 17.13 -13.33 32.41
N LYS A 309 18.25 -14.03 32.57
CA LYS A 309 18.34 -15.29 33.32
C LYS A 309 18.88 -15.01 34.72
N ASN A 310 18.29 -15.61 35.75
CA ASN A 310 18.86 -15.56 37.09
C ASN A 310 20.14 -16.42 37.11
N GLN A 311 21.31 -15.79 37.13
CA GLN A 311 22.55 -16.52 37.38
C GLN A 311 22.59 -16.93 38.86
N ARG A 312 22.16 -18.16 39.18
CA ARG A 312 22.70 -18.82 40.37
C ARG A 312 24.17 -19.13 40.09
N GLN A 313 25.08 -18.27 40.55
CA GLN A 313 26.49 -18.65 40.60
C GLN A 313 26.63 -19.92 41.44
N PRO A 314 27.25 -21.00 40.93
CA PRO A 314 27.79 -22.02 41.81
C PRO A 314 29.04 -21.39 42.45
N THR A 315 28.88 -20.80 43.63
CA THR A 315 30.04 -20.44 44.44
C THR A 315 30.79 -21.73 44.77
N ARG A 316 32.00 -21.77 44.22
CA ARG A 316 32.99 -22.82 44.31
C ARG A 316 33.29 -23.10 45.80
N ALA A 317 32.62 -24.09 46.38
CA ALA A 317 33.01 -24.66 47.65
C ALA A 317 34.28 -25.50 47.44
N THR A 318 35.42 -24.84 47.53
CA THR A 318 36.70 -25.49 47.86
C THR A 318 37.30 -24.73 49.03
N ARG A 319 36.83 -25.07 50.24
CA ARG A 319 37.59 -24.84 51.48
C ARG A 319 38.25 -26.17 51.83
N SER A 320 39.55 -26.27 51.60
CA SER A 320 40.41 -27.21 52.32
C SER A 320 40.67 -26.66 53.71
N LEU A 321 39.98 -27.25 54.69
CA LEU A 321 40.41 -27.67 56.03
C LEU A 321 41.57 -26.91 56.71
N GLN A 322 41.26 -26.29 57.86
CA GLN A 322 41.85 -26.54 59.19
C GLN A 322 41.05 -25.74 60.25
N ASN A 323 40.37 -26.44 61.18
CA ASN A 323 40.58 -26.45 62.64
C ASN A 323 40.34 -25.06 63.30
N GLU A 324 39.45 -24.85 64.28
CA GLU A 324 39.25 -25.58 65.53
C GLU A 324 37.89 -25.24 66.20
N GLU A 325 37.42 -26.22 66.96
CA GLU A 325 36.44 -26.29 68.05
C GLU A 325 35.84 -25.01 68.66
N SER A 326 34.50 -24.96 68.76
CA SER A 326 33.82 -24.94 70.07
C SER A 326 32.29 -25.01 69.91
N SER A 327 31.72 -25.98 70.61
CA SER A 327 30.30 -26.30 70.67
C SER A 327 29.54 -25.36 71.62
N HIS A 328 28.44 -24.76 71.14
CA HIS A 328 27.28 -24.49 71.98
C HIS A 328 25.99 -24.60 71.15
N ASN A 329 25.20 -25.62 71.46
CA ASN A 329 23.80 -25.72 71.07
C ASN A 329 22.99 -24.71 71.90
N PHE A 330 22.22 -23.84 71.25
CA PHE A 330 20.86 -23.56 71.71
C PHE A 330 19.98 -23.09 70.54
N SER A 331 18.78 -23.66 70.55
CA SER A 331 17.66 -23.50 69.64
C SER A 331 17.27 -22.07 69.29
N SER A 332 16.88 -21.85 68.04
CA SER A 332 15.85 -20.86 67.70
C SER A 332 15.35 -21.07 66.27
N ASN A 333 14.04 -21.25 66.20
CA ASN A 333 13.13 -20.73 65.19
C ASN A 333 13.28 -21.22 63.74
N THR A 334 12.22 -21.92 63.35
CA THR A 334 11.56 -21.82 62.05
C THR A 334 11.54 -20.37 61.59
N ASP A 335 12.53 -19.97 60.79
CA ASP A 335 12.43 -18.75 60.01
C ASP A 335 11.52 -19.04 58.82
N GLU A 336 10.31 -18.51 59.00
CA GLU A 336 9.35 -18.17 57.99
C GLU A 336 10.04 -17.83 56.67
N ILE A 337 9.71 -18.63 55.66
CA ILE A 337 9.98 -18.31 54.26
C ILE A 337 9.31 -16.96 54.02
N ASP A 338 10.12 -15.91 53.92
CA ASP A 338 9.73 -14.55 53.59
C ASP A 338 9.23 -14.54 52.13
N SER A 339 7.99 -14.99 51.96
CA SER A 339 7.31 -15.30 50.71
C SER A 339 6.73 -14.04 50.08
N LYS A 340 7.49 -12.95 50.03
CA LYS A 340 6.98 -11.67 49.52
C LYS A 340 7.82 -10.93 48.48
N ASN A 341 8.94 -11.46 47.96
CA ASN A 341 9.67 -10.65 46.96
C ASN A 341 10.55 -11.33 45.88
N ILE A 342 10.35 -12.60 45.49
CA ILE A 342 11.06 -13.15 44.30
C ILE A 342 10.20 -14.17 43.53
N THR A 343 9.29 -13.72 42.65
CA THR A 343 8.59 -14.58 41.68
C THR A 343 9.16 -14.37 40.28
N GLY A 344 10.37 -14.91 40.05
CA GLY A 344 10.96 -14.98 38.71
C GLY A 344 10.28 -16.03 37.84
N GLN A 345 9.04 -15.78 37.43
CA GLN A 345 8.27 -16.68 36.60
C GLN A 345 7.58 -15.90 35.46
N ILE A 346 7.72 -16.39 34.23
CA ILE A 346 6.98 -15.90 33.07
C ILE A 346 6.05 -17.02 32.60
N THR A 347 4.74 -16.79 32.66
CA THR A 347 3.74 -17.70 32.10
C THR A 347 3.81 -17.71 30.57
N TRP A 348 3.35 -18.78 29.92
CA TRP A 348 3.31 -18.82 28.45
C TRP A 348 2.50 -17.65 27.85
N LYS A 349 1.37 -17.26 28.44
CA LYS A 349 0.56 -16.11 28.00
C LYS A 349 1.38 -14.81 27.98
N ASN A 350 2.16 -14.57 29.03
CA ASN A 350 3.03 -13.40 29.15
C ASN A 350 4.20 -13.47 28.17
N MET A 351 4.78 -14.66 27.96
CA MET A 351 5.83 -14.87 26.96
C MET A 351 5.33 -14.56 25.54
N GLN A 352 4.13 -15.02 25.20
CA GLN A 352 3.49 -14.73 23.91
C GLN A 352 3.22 -13.25 23.71
N TYR A 353 2.81 -12.52 24.77
CA TYR A 353 2.65 -11.07 24.70
C TYR A 353 3.99 -10.36 24.46
N LEU A 354 5.04 -10.73 25.21
CA LEU A 354 6.38 -10.18 25.01
C LEU A 354 6.89 -10.44 23.59
N TRP A 355 6.60 -11.62 23.04
CA TRP A 355 6.90 -11.94 21.65
C TRP A 355 6.11 -11.07 20.66
N LYS A 356 4.79 -10.89 20.84
CA LYS A 356 3.96 -9.98 20.02
C LYS A 356 4.56 -8.56 20.05
N TYR A 357 4.88 -8.07 21.25
CA TYR A 357 5.47 -6.75 21.46
C TYR A 357 6.85 -6.60 20.78
N PHE A 358 7.70 -7.63 20.83
CA PHE A 358 8.96 -7.66 20.09
C PHE A 358 8.74 -7.56 18.58
N LEU A 359 7.81 -8.35 18.03
CA LEU A 359 7.51 -8.32 16.59
C LEU A 359 7.00 -6.94 16.14
N GLU A 360 6.10 -6.32 16.89
CA GLU A 360 5.58 -4.97 16.63
C GLU A 360 6.71 -3.93 16.66
N SER A 361 7.63 -4.01 17.63
CA SER A 361 8.78 -3.09 17.71
C SER A 361 9.71 -3.17 16.48
N LYS A 362 9.68 -4.29 15.76
CA LYS A 362 10.44 -4.53 14.53
C LYS A 362 9.59 -4.44 13.25
N ASN A 363 8.30 -4.11 13.36
CA ASN A 363 7.31 -4.12 12.26
C ASN A 363 7.21 -5.49 11.54
N LEU A 364 7.32 -6.58 12.31
CA LEU A 364 7.25 -7.94 11.79
C LEU A 364 5.82 -8.48 11.88
N PRO A 365 5.34 -9.22 10.86
CA PRO A 365 4.11 -9.99 11.02
C PRO A 365 4.30 -11.12 12.05
N ALA A 366 3.23 -11.84 12.38
CA ALA A 366 3.32 -13.07 13.18
C ALA A 366 4.05 -14.17 12.38
N ILE A 367 5.38 -14.15 12.42
CA ILE A 367 6.27 -14.97 11.58
C ILE A 367 6.29 -16.46 11.93
N LEU A 368 5.75 -16.84 13.10
CA LEU A 368 5.72 -18.22 13.58
C LEU A 368 4.35 -18.58 14.15
N PHE A 369 3.92 -19.81 13.89
CA PHE A 369 2.76 -20.38 14.57
C PHE A 369 3.07 -20.59 16.05
N GLN A 370 2.06 -20.42 16.89
CA GLN A 370 2.19 -20.50 18.35
C GLN A 370 2.80 -21.83 18.82
N GLN A 371 2.45 -22.94 18.15
CA GLN A 371 3.00 -24.26 18.49
C GLN A 371 4.50 -24.36 18.17
N ALA A 372 4.91 -23.93 16.98
CA ALA A 372 6.32 -23.95 16.57
C ALA A 372 7.17 -23.02 17.47
N LEU A 373 6.63 -21.85 17.79
CA LEU A 373 7.26 -20.91 18.72
C LEU A 373 7.46 -21.54 20.10
N LYS A 374 6.42 -22.20 20.65
CA LYS A 374 6.51 -22.90 21.93
C LYS A 374 7.57 -24.00 21.91
N THR A 375 7.63 -24.79 20.84
CA THR A 375 8.68 -25.81 20.67
C THR A 375 10.08 -25.19 20.69
N ILE A 376 10.32 -24.09 19.97
CA ILE A 376 11.63 -23.43 19.98
C ILE A 376 11.98 -22.90 21.38
N PHE A 377 11.04 -22.23 22.07
CA PHE A 377 11.31 -21.72 23.42
C PHE A 377 11.58 -22.82 24.43
N THR A 378 10.78 -23.89 24.42
CA THR A 378 10.95 -25.03 25.34
C THR A 378 12.25 -25.78 25.07
N GLN A 379 12.74 -25.82 23.83
CA GLN A 379 14.06 -26.35 23.51
C GLN A 379 15.20 -25.44 23.99
N LYS A 380 15.13 -24.13 23.70
CA LYS A 380 16.19 -23.16 24.03
C LYS A 380 16.28 -22.79 25.50
N LEU A 381 15.16 -22.88 26.22
CA LEU A 381 15.03 -22.52 27.64
C LEU A 381 14.58 -23.73 28.47
N SER A 382 14.96 -24.93 28.05
CA SER A 382 14.56 -26.21 28.67
C SER A 382 14.85 -26.27 30.17
N GLU A 383 16.01 -25.77 30.61
CA GLU A 383 16.42 -25.71 32.01
C GLU A 383 15.50 -24.85 32.90
N TYR A 384 14.75 -23.93 32.28
CA TYR A 384 13.89 -22.98 32.95
C TYR A 384 12.40 -23.30 32.76
N TYR A 385 12.03 -24.16 31.82
CA TYR A 385 10.64 -24.46 31.50
C TYR A 385 10.07 -25.56 32.40
N LYS A 386 8.96 -25.28 33.07
CA LYS A 386 8.19 -26.25 33.87
C LYS A 386 6.88 -26.60 33.15
N PRO A 387 6.74 -27.83 32.62
CA PRO A 387 5.54 -28.24 31.88
C PRO A 387 4.26 -28.21 32.71
N GLU A 388 4.33 -28.53 34.00
CA GLU A 388 3.17 -28.65 34.91
C GLU A 388 2.37 -27.35 35.06
N ILE A 389 3.08 -26.22 35.05
CA ILE A 389 2.52 -24.88 35.25
C ILE A 389 2.61 -24.02 33.97
N ASP A 390 3.00 -24.63 32.84
CA ASP A 390 3.24 -23.99 31.54
C ASP A 390 3.99 -22.64 31.65
N SER A 391 5.08 -22.63 32.41
CA SER A 391 5.79 -21.40 32.78
C SER A 391 7.31 -21.56 32.81
N PHE A 392 8.01 -20.47 32.56
CA PHE A 392 9.46 -20.37 32.64
C PHE A 392 9.88 -19.76 33.98
N VAL A 393 10.56 -20.53 34.82
CA VAL A 393 11.03 -20.13 36.15
C VAL A 393 12.51 -19.75 36.08
N GLY A 394 12.92 -18.67 36.75
CA GLY A 394 14.27 -18.14 36.72
C GLY A 394 14.55 -17.20 35.53
N ILE A 395 13.51 -16.81 34.79
CA ILE A 395 13.58 -15.86 33.68
C ILE A 395 12.77 -14.61 34.04
N PHE A 396 13.31 -13.44 33.67
CA PHE A 396 12.68 -12.14 33.91
C PHE A 396 12.68 -11.30 32.64
N SER A 397 11.75 -10.36 32.53
CA SER A 397 11.77 -9.35 31.49
C SER A 397 11.58 -7.97 32.11
N LYS A 398 12.36 -6.99 31.66
CA LYS A 398 12.24 -5.59 32.10
C LYS A 398 10.87 -4.97 31.79
N HIS A 399 10.14 -5.54 30.82
CA HIS A 399 8.83 -5.05 30.40
C HIS A 399 7.68 -5.65 31.22
N LEU A 400 7.89 -6.80 31.86
CA LEU A 400 6.81 -7.55 32.51
C LEU A 400 6.25 -6.89 33.79
N PRO A 401 7.05 -6.28 34.68
CA PRO A 401 6.52 -5.66 35.89
C PRO A 401 5.45 -4.60 35.59
N ALA A 402 5.69 -3.73 34.62
CA ALA A 402 4.71 -2.72 34.22
C ALA A 402 3.42 -3.36 33.69
N ILE A 403 3.54 -4.42 32.87
CA ILE A 403 2.39 -5.14 32.30
C ILE A 403 1.57 -5.80 33.41
N GLN A 404 2.23 -6.44 34.38
CA GLN A 404 1.56 -7.08 35.52
C GLN A 404 0.82 -6.06 36.39
N LYS A 405 1.42 -4.90 36.66
CA LYS A 405 0.75 -3.79 37.36
C LYS A 405 -0.52 -3.35 36.64
N PHE A 406 -0.47 -3.23 35.31
CA PHE A 406 -1.66 -2.86 34.53
C PHE A 406 -2.75 -3.93 34.59
N ILE A 407 -2.37 -5.21 34.54
CA ILE A 407 -3.33 -6.32 34.69
C ILE A 407 -3.98 -6.28 36.08
N SER A 408 -3.19 -6.09 37.15
CA SER A 408 -3.71 -5.94 38.52
C SER A 408 -4.64 -4.74 38.65
N PHE A 409 -4.25 -3.57 38.13
CA PHE A 409 -5.14 -2.40 38.05
C PHE A 409 -6.47 -2.74 37.36
N TRP A 410 -6.42 -3.41 36.21
CA TRP A 410 -7.62 -3.74 35.45
C TRP A 410 -8.51 -4.72 36.23
N GLU A 411 -7.95 -5.79 36.77
CA GLU A 411 -8.69 -6.81 37.52
C GLU A 411 -9.31 -6.26 38.83
N GLU A 412 -8.64 -5.31 39.48
CA GLU A 412 -9.14 -4.70 40.73
C GLU A 412 -10.18 -3.59 40.51
N THR A 413 -10.07 -2.85 39.39
CA THR A 413 -10.81 -1.58 39.23
C THR A 413 -11.82 -1.59 38.10
N ILE A 414 -11.68 -2.46 37.11
CA ILE A 414 -12.54 -2.49 35.93
C ILE A 414 -13.54 -3.63 36.03
N THR A 415 -14.82 -3.29 35.85
CA THR A 415 -15.93 -4.25 35.76
C THR A 415 -16.66 -4.06 34.44
N ILE A 416 -17.11 -5.16 33.83
CA ILE A 416 -17.85 -5.13 32.57
C ILE A 416 -19.33 -5.03 32.92
N GLN A 417 -20.02 -4.03 32.36
CA GLN A 417 -21.47 -3.84 32.55
C GLN A 417 -22.20 -4.19 31.24
N GLU A 418 -23.26 -4.99 31.34
CA GLU A 418 -24.10 -5.37 30.20
C GLU A 418 -25.25 -4.39 29.95
N ASP A 419 -25.45 -3.42 30.84
CA ASP A 419 -26.53 -2.43 30.73
C ASP A 419 -26.25 -1.40 29.63
N ASP A 420 -27.28 -0.97 28.91
CA ASP A 420 -27.24 0.01 27.80
C ASP A 420 -26.87 1.45 28.22
N ILE A 421 -26.38 1.66 29.45
CA ILE A 421 -25.92 2.96 29.90
C ILE A 421 -24.52 3.18 29.30
N GLU A 422 -24.42 4.11 28.34
CA GLU A 422 -23.17 4.48 27.67
C GLU A 422 -22.14 5.02 28.68
N HIS A 423 -21.32 4.13 29.22
CA HIS A 423 -20.06 4.46 29.88
C HIS A 423 -18.93 4.27 28.86
N ASP A 424 -18.67 5.30 28.07
CA ASP A 424 -17.50 5.35 27.21
C ASP A 424 -16.30 5.89 27.99
N PHE A 425 -15.18 5.17 27.94
CA PHE A 425 -13.90 5.64 28.46
C PHE A 425 -12.94 5.88 27.30
N GLU A 426 -12.28 7.03 27.29
CA GLU A 426 -11.17 7.27 26.39
C GLU A 426 -9.93 6.52 26.91
N ILE A 427 -9.09 5.99 26.00
CA ILE A 427 -7.83 5.33 26.38
C ILE A 427 -6.94 6.25 27.23
N ASP A 428 -6.93 7.55 26.92
CA ASP A 428 -6.19 8.54 27.69
C ASP A 428 -6.72 8.71 29.12
N GLU A 429 -8.04 8.58 29.33
CA GLU A 429 -8.64 8.58 30.67
C GLU A 429 -8.20 7.35 31.46
N LEU A 430 -8.18 6.16 30.85
CA LEU A 430 -7.65 4.96 31.49
C LEU A 430 -6.16 5.09 31.84
N SER A 431 -5.38 5.77 31.00
CA SER A 431 -3.97 6.07 31.31
C SER A 431 -3.84 6.91 32.58
N ILE A 432 -4.73 7.89 32.78
CA ILE A 432 -4.77 8.72 33.99
C ILE A 432 -5.20 7.88 35.20
N LEU A 433 -6.25 7.07 35.05
CA LEU A 433 -6.75 6.20 36.14
C LEU A 433 -5.71 5.18 36.59
N PHE A 434 -4.95 4.60 35.66
CA PHE A 434 -3.86 3.69 35.99
C PHE A 434 -2.76 4.38 36.80
N LYS A 435 -2.37 5.61 36.43
CA LYS A 435 -1.39 6.39 37.20
C LYS A 435 -1.89 6.67 38.61
N LEU A 436 -3.16 7.06 38.74
CA LEU A 436 -3.80 7.32 40.03
C LEU A 436 -3.84 6.05 40.90
N TRP A 437 -4.14 4.89 40.32
CA TRP A 437 -4.09 3.60 41.04
C TRP A 437 -2.68 3.29 41.55
N CYS A 438 -1.64 3.48 40.72
CA CYS A 438 -0.26 3.28 41.15
C CYS A 438 0.13 4.23 42.30
N GLU A 439 -0.26 5.49 42.24
CA GLU A 439 -0.02 6.47 43.31
C GLU A 439 -0.72 6.07 44.62
N ASN A 440 -1.97 5.61 44.54
CA ASN A 440 -2.75 5.16 45.70
C ASN A 440 -2.14 3.92 46.37
N GLN A 441 -1.53 3.01 45.60
CA GLN A 441 -0.87 1.81 46.10
C GLN A 441 0.59 2.08 46.57
N GLY A 442 1.08 3.32 46.45
CA GLY A 442 2.48 3.65 46.77
C GLY A 442 3.49 3.01 45.82
N GLU A 443 3.05 2.62 44.62
CA GLU A 443 3.87 1.95 43.63
C GLU A 443 4.57 2.93 42.67
N THR A 444 5.64 2.47 42.03
CA THR A 444 6.26 3.22 40.94
C THR A 444 5.30 3.34 39.75
N VAL A 445 4.99 4.60 39.39
CA VAL A 445 4.14 4.94 38.26
C VAL A 445 4.80 4.47 36.96
N SER A 446 4.15 3.53 36.28
CA SER A 446 4.52 3.11 34.93
C SER A 446 3.67 3.90 33.94
N SER A 447 4.29 4.45 32.88
CA SER A 447 3.55 5.11 31.81
C SER A 447 3.52 4.22 30.57
N PHE A 448 2.31 4.05 30.03
CA PHE A 448 2.09 3.45 28.73
C PHE A 448 1.68 4.54 27.75
N ASN A 449 2.16 4.46 26.52
CA ASN A 449 1.61 5.27 25.45
C ASN A 449 0.25 4.70 24.98
N HIS A 450 -0.50 5.50 24.22
CA HIS A 450 -1.82 5.15 23.71
C HIS A 450 -1.85 3.77 23.00
N SER A 451 -0.89 3.51 22.10
CA SER A 451 -0.82 2.25 21.35
C SER A 451 -0.47 1.04 22.22
N GLN A 452 0.39 1.22 23.23
CA GLN A 452 0.70 0.17 24.20
C GLN A 452 -0.51 -0.21 25.04
N LEU A 453 -1.30 0.77 25.49
CA LEU A 453 -2.54 0.51 26.23
C LEU A 453 -3.54 -0.26 25.38
N LEU A 454 -3.76 0.18 24.13
CA LEU A 454 -4.62 -0.56 23.19
C LEU A 454 -4.14 -2.00 22.99
N ASN A 455 -2.84 -2.20 22.74
CA ASN A 455 -2.29 -3.54 22.50
C ASN A 455 -2.37 -4.44 23.75
N LEU A 456 -2.25 -3.87 24.95
CA LEU A 456 -2.46 -4.58 26.21
C LEU A 456 -3.91 -5.03 26.36
N ILE A 457 -4.86 -4.12 26.15
CA ILE A 457 -6.29 -4.39 26.32
C ILE A 457 -6.75 -5.42 25.27
N ASP A 458 -6.42 -5.19 24.00
CA ASP A 458 -6.74 -6.10 22.88
C ASP A 458 -6.19 -7.52 23.13
N TYR A 459 -4.98 -7.64 23.71
CA TYR A 459 -4.38 -8.94 23.94
C TYR A 459 -4.91 -9.67 25.18
N PHE A 460 -5.01 -8.97 26.32
CA PHE A 460 -5.39 -9.60 27.58
C PHE A 460 -6.91 -9.70 27.76
N TYR A 461 -7.67 -8.79 27.14
CA TYR A 461 -9.13 -8.64 27.25
C TYR A 461 -9.81 -8.54 25.87
N PRO A 462 -9.71 -9.58 25.01
CA PRO A 462 -10.20 -9.55 23.62
C PRO A 462 -11.72 -9.40 23.46
N ASN A 463 -12.48 -9.51 24.56
CA ASN A 463 -13.95 -9.37 24.56
C ASN A 463 -14.39 -7.90 24.71
N ILE A 464 -13.45 -6.98 24.92
CA ILE A 464 -13.73 -5.56 25.09
C ILE A 464 -13.93 -4.91 23.72
N GLU A 465 -15.03 -4.17 23.59
CA GLU A 465 -15.32 -3.40 22.38
C GLU A 465 -14.57 -2.06 22.42
N ILE A 466 -13.61 -1.91 21.51
CA ILE A 466 -12.86 -0.68 21.29
C ILE A 466 -13.31 -0.06 19.97
N ASP A 467 -13.80 1.18 20.00
CA ASP A 467 -14.16 1.94 18.81
C ASP A 467 -13.11 3.00 18.46
N GLN A 468 -12.84 3.11 17.16
CA GLN A 468 -11.90 4.06 16.56
C GLN A 468 -10.50 4.10 17.21
N ASP A 469 -10.05 2.97 17.78
CA ASP A 469 -8.82 2.91 18.57
C ASP A 469 -8.77 3.99 19.68
N LYS A 470 -9.90 4.47 20.18
CA LYS A 470 -9.97 5.61 21.12
C LYS A 470 -10.92 5.39 22.28
N TYR A 471 -12.11 4.83 22.02
CA TYR A 471 -13.17 4.70 23.00
C TYR A 471 -13.35 3.23 23.38
N ILE A 472 -13.50 2.95 24.68
CA ILE A 472 -13.86 1.65 25.20
C ILE A 472 -15.27 1.73 25.76
N TYR A 473 -16.12 0.81 25.33
CA TYR A 473 -17.50 0.71 25.81
C TYR A 473 -17.68 -0.38 26.85
N LYS A 474 -18.81 -0.30 27.58
CA LYS A 474 -19.30 -1.33 28.51
C LYS A 474 -18.35 -1.63 29.67
N ILE A 475 -17.51 -0.67 30.03
CA ILE A 475 -16.64 -0.76 31.20
C ILE A 475 -17.02 0.28 32.24
N HIS A 476 -16.96 -0.12 33.50
CA HIS A 476 -17.03 0.75 34.66
C HIS A 476 -15.73 0.66 35.45
N CYS A 477 -15.17 1.82 35.80
CA CYS A 477 -14.00 1.91 36.66
C CYS A 477 -14.39 2.38 38.05
N SER A 478 -14.14 1.54 39.06
CA SER A 478 -14.45 1.85 40.47
C SER A 478 -13.69 3.07 41.00
N LEU A 479 -12.56 3.42 40.37
CA LEU A 479 -11.81 4.61 40.74
C LEU A 479 -12.50 5.89 40.30
N TRP A 480 -13.33 5.89 39.26
CA TRP A 480 -13.97 7.10 38.74
C TRP A 480 -15.41 6.87 38.27
N ASP A 481 -16.33 7.41 39.06
CA ASP A 481 -17.74 7.53 38.70
C ASP A 481 -17.99 8.88 38.02
N LYS A 482 -17.95 8.86 36.68
CA LYS A 482 -18.23 10.04 35.84
C LYS A 482 -19.59 10.65 36.12
N GLN A 483 -20.61 9.82 36.37
CA GLN A 483 -21.99 10.27 36.52
C GLN A 483 -22.18 10.96 37.87
N LEU A 484 -21.61 10.40 38.94
CA LEU A 484 -21.66 11.00 40.28
C LEU A 484 -20.93 12.35 40.31
N ASP A 485 -19.77 12.47 39.65
CA ASP A 485 -19.04 13.73 39.57
C ASP A 485 -19.87 14.83 38.88
N VAL A 486 -20.52 14.50 37.76
CA VAL A 486 -21.42 15.45 37.07
C VAL A 486 -22.62 15.79 37.94
N GLN A 487 -23.27 14.80 38.55
CA GLN A 487 -24.47 14.98 39.38
C GLN A 487 -24.19 15.88 40.58
N THR A 488 -23.11 15.63 41.33
CA THR A 488 -22.75 16.41 42.53
C THR A 488 -22.54 17.89 42.18
N VAL A 489 -21.84 18.17 41.08
CA VAL A 489 -21.60 19.55 40.65
C VAL A 489 -22.88 20.20 40.12
N MET A 490 -23.70 19.48 39.37
CA MET A 490 -24.98 20.00 38.87
C MET A 490 -25.97 20.29 40.00
N GLU A 491 -26.05 19.44 41.03
CA GLU A 491 -26.90 19.68 42.20
C GLU A 491 -26.49 20.97 42.93
N SER A 492 -25.18 21.17 43.16
CA SER A 492 -24.68 22.43 43.74
C SER A 492 -24.94 23.67 42.86
N LEU A 493 -24.98 23.49 41.53
CA LEU A 493 -25.31 24.57 40.60
C LEU A 493 -26.81 24.91 40.67
N LEU A 494 -27.67 23.90 40.79
CA LEU A 494 -29.12 24.04 40.86
C LEU A 494 -29.62 24.61 42.19
N GLU A 495 -28.88 24.40 43.29
CA GLU A 495 -29.13 25.08 44.57
C GLU A 495 -29.06 26.62 44.45
N ASN A 496 -28.34 27.15 43.45
CA ASN A 496 -28.25 28.59 43.20
C ASN A 496 -29.42 29.16 42.36
N GLY A 497 -30.35 28.31 41.88
CA GLY A 497 -31.65 28.73 41.36
C GLY A 497 -31.69 29.35 39.95
N GLU A 498 -30.62 29.28 39.16
CA GLU A 498 -30.58 29.85 37.80
C GLU A 498 -30.73 28.78 36.71
N ARG A 499 -31.58 29.05 35.70
CA ARG A 499 -31.57 28.29 34.44
C ARG A 499 -30.37 28.74 33.61
N LEU A 500 -29.45 27.83 33.36
CA LEU A 500 -28.22 28.09 32.61
C LEU A 500 -28.26 27.39 31.24
N SER A 501 -27.50 27.95 30.30
CA SER A 501 -27.22 27.27 29.04
C SER A 501 -26.32 26.05 29.29
N LEU A 502 -26.42 25.01 28.45
CA LEU A 502 -25.53 23.83 28.50
C LEU A 502 -24.05 24.19 28.49
N TYR A 503 -23.69 25.25 27.76
CA TYR A 503 -22.31 25.72 27.69
C TYR A 503 -21.82 26.28 29.03
N ASP A 504 -22.64 27.10 29.69
CA ASP A 504 -22.29 27.68 30.98
C ASP A 504 -22.28 26.62 32.10
N ALA A 505 -23.21 25.67 32.05
CA ALA A 505 -23.23 24.52 32.94
C ALA A 505 -21.96 23.66 32.79
N TYR A 506 -21.52 23.38 31.56
CA TYR A 506 -20.27 22.64 31.33
C TYR A 506 -19.05 23.43 31.79
N ARG A 507 -19.00 24.74 31.55
CA ARG A 507 -17.90 25.60 32.04
C ARG A 507 -17.83 25.59 33.57
N PHE A 508 -18.97 25.68 34.23
CA PHE A 508 -19.07 25.59 35.69
C PHE A 508 -18.59 24.22 36.20
N TYR A 509 -18.99 23.13 35.53
CA TYR A 509 -18.51 21.79 35.83
C TYR A 509 -16.98 21.68 35.72
N CYS A 510 -16.39 22.15 34.62
CA CYS A 510 -14.93 22.13 34.43
C CYS A 510 -14.17 22.89 35.54
N GLN A 511 -14.77 23.94 36.11
CA GLN A 511 -14.15 24.73 37.18
C GLN A 511 -14.31 24.11 38.56
N ASN A 512 -15.43 23.43 38.81
CA ASN A 512 -15.81 22.92 40.14
C ASN A 512 -15.76 21.39 40.24
N CYS A 513 -15.27 20.69 39.21
CA CYS A 513 -15.12 19.24 39.25
C CYS A 513 -14.20 18.83 40.42
N PRO A 514 -14.64 17.94 41.33
CA PRO A 514 -13.85 17.50 42.48
C PRO A 514 -12.46 16.98 42.11
N ARG A 515 -12.35 16.43 40.89
CA ARG A 515 -11.16 15.78 40.35
C ARG A 515 -10.45 16.57 39.26
N ALA A 516 -10.74 17.87 39.13
CA ALA A 516 -10.09 18.74 38.14
C ALA A 516 -8.56 18.75 38.28
N LYS A 517 -8.04 18.58 39.51
CA LYS A 517 -6.59 18.50 39.79
C LYS A 517 -5.93 17.23 39.25
N GLN A 518 -6.67 16.12 39.13
CA GLN A 518 -6.20 14.87 38.52
C GLN A 518 -6.49 14.82 37.01
N THR A 519 -6.94 15.92 36.39
CA THR A 519 -7.33 15.98 34.96
C THR A 519 -8.44 15.00 34.56
N LEU A 520 -9.21 14.48 35.53
CA LEU A 520 -10.38 13.63 35.29
C LEU A 520 -11.62 14.54 35.13
N ILE A 521 -11.84 15.00 33.90
CA ILE A 521 -12.96 15.85 33.52
C ILE A 521 -13.68 15.13 32.38
N VAL A 522 -15.00 14.94 32.51
CA VAL A 522 -15.77 14.27 31.44
C VAL A 522 -15.76 15.10 30.16
N SER A 523 -15.86 14.42 29.00
CA SER A 523 -15.98 15.09 27.72
C SER A 523 -17.26 15.94 27.65
N LYS A 524 -17.25 17.00 26.84
CA LYS A 524 -18.43 17.84 26.62
C LYS A 524 -19.63 17.02 26.14
N SER A 525 -19.40 16.07 25.23
CA SER A 525 -20.47 15.20 24.71
C SER A 525 -21.06 14.30 25.80
N TYR A 526 -20.22 13.71 26.65
CA TYR A 526 -20.68 12.90 27.78
C TYR A 526 -21.46 13.74 28.80
N PHE A 527 -20.95 14.93 29.13
CA PHE A 527 -21.63 15.87 30.02
C PHE A 527 -23.03 16.21 29.49
N GLU A 528 -23.14 16.62 28.22
CA GLU A 528 -24.41 16.95 27.59
C GLU A 528 -25.40 15.78 27.70
N LYS A 529 -24.99 14.55 27.36
CA LYS A 529 -25.84 13.35 27.48
C LYS A 529 -26.34 13.11 28.91
N CYS A 530 -25.42 13.13 29.88
CA CYS A 530 -25.76 12.92 31.29
C CYS A 530 -26.77 13.97 31.78
N VAL A 531 -26.52 15.21 31.41
CA VAL A 531 -27.31 16.36 31.82
C VAL A 531 -28.70 16.37 31.15
N TYR A 532 -28.80 16.05 29.86
CA TYR A 532 -30.10 15.88 29.19
C TYR A 532 -30.92 14.74 29.80
N SER A 533 -30.28 13.65 30.24
CA SER A 533 -31.01 12.49 30.77
C SER A 533 -31.63 12.73 32.16
N ARG A 534 -31.02 13.58 32.99
CA ARG A 534 -31.39 13.75 34.41
C ARG A 534 -31.82 15.17 34.80
N PHE A 535 -31.42 16.17 34.03
CA PHE A 535 -31.61 17.59 34.35
C PHE A 535 -32.27 18.37 33.20
N SER A 536 -32.96 17.68 32.28
CA SER A 536 -33.65 18.30 31.13
C SER A 536 -34.54 19.48 31.50
N ASP A 537 -35.18 19.42 32.66
CA ASP A 537 -36.19 20.38 33.10
C ASP A 537 -35.58 21.72 33.59
N TYR A 538 -34.27 21.73 33.85
CA TYR A 538 -33.55 22.85 34.45
C TYR A 538 -32.66 23.62 33.46
N ILE A 539 -32.64 23.20 32.19
CA ILE A 539 -31.70 23.67 31.18
C ILE A 539 -32.47 24.24 29.99
N SER A 540 -32.01 25.39 29.47
CA SER A 540 -32.67 26.12 28.38
C SER A 540 -32.12 25.79 26.99
#